data_AF-A0A7C1CXX8-F1
#
_entry.id   AF-A0A7C1CXX8-F1
#
_cell.length_a   1.000
_cell.length_b   1.000
_cell.length_c   1.000
_cell.angle_alpha   90.00
_cell.angle_beta   90.00
_cell.angle_gamma   90.00
#
_symmetry.space_group_name_H-M   'P 1'
#
loop_
_entity.id
_entity.type
_entity.pdbx_description
1 polymer ?
#
loop_
_entity_poly.entity_id
_entity_poly.type
_entity_poly.pdbx_seq_one_letter_code
_entity_poly.pdbx_strand_id
1 'polypeptide(L)'
;MLSDKGRQELHNLIASDLVGTWGEIDRQLKAVVRLLLTQRPDIVRLYFLPVVWEEIRGLDRKQSANVILALLRAGVISEAGNPPVAEWEQALFYMRTRMPRYMALAEAWCEANPQDCLQPLKAAPSGRLAALERLAEPNDDQRP
;
A
#
# COMPACT_ATOMS: atom_id res chain seq x y z
N MET A 1 -1.51 -8.57 6.49
CA MET A 1 -1.35 -7.16 6.91
C MET A 1 -2.70 -6.49 7.08
N LEU A 2 -3.53 -6.54 6.03
CA LEU A 2 -4.91 -6.07 6.08
C LEU A 2 -5.83 -7.15 6.65
N SER A 3 -6.89 -6.74 7.34
CA SER A 3 -7.98 -7.62 7.74
C SER A 3 -8.82 -8.03 6.52
N ASP A 4 -9.65 -9.06 6.66
CA ASP A 4 -10.58 -9.47 5.58
C ASP A 4 -11.54 -8.33 5.20
N LYS A 5 -12.03 -7.59 6.19
CA LYS A 5 -12.83 -6.40 5.97
C LYS A 5 -12.05 -5.34 5.19
N GLY A 6 -10.80 -5.06 5.58
CA GLY A 6 -9.95 -4.10 4.89
C GLY A 6 -9.72 -4.47 3.42
N ARG A 7 -9.49 -5.76 3.13
CA ARG A 7 -9.38 -6.27 1.76
C ARG A 7 -10.68 -6.10 0.99
N GLN A 8 -11.82 -6.47 1.57
CA GLN A 8 -13.13 -6.32 0.94
C GLN A 8 -13.45 -4.86 0.58
N GLU A 9 -13.17 -3.91 1.47
CA GLU A 9 -13.40 -2.49 1.19
C GLU A 9 -12.50 -1.97 0.06
N LEU A 10 -11.24 -2.42 -0.02
CA LEU A 10 -10.35 -2.08 -1.12
C LEU A 10 -10.80 -2.73 -2.44
N HIS A 11 -11.24 -3.97 -2.40
CA HIS A 11 -11.82 -4.65 -3.55
C HIS A 11 -13.05 -3.90 -4.07
N ASN A 12 -13.96 -3.50 -3.19
CA ASN A 12 -15.15 -2.71 -3.55
C ASN A 12 -14.77 -1.36 -4.17
N LEU A 13 -13.73 -0.69 -3.64
CA LEU A 13 -13.22 0.56 -4.20
C LEU A 13 -12.68 0.35 -5.62
N ILE A 14 -11.91 -0.71 -5.86
CA ILE A 14 -11.35 -1.03 -7.18
C ILE A 14 -12.46 -1.43 -8.16
N ALA A 15 -13.44 -2.21 -7.71
CA ALA A 15 -14.58 -2.63 -8.50
C ALA A 15 -15.58 -1.50 -8.79
N SER A 16 -15.49 -0.39 -8.04
CA SER A 16 -16.31 0.79 -8.30
C SER A 16 -15.68 1.61 -9.44
N ASP A 17 -16.49 2.08 -10.38
CA ASP A 17 -16.09 3.01 -11.45
C ASP A 17 -15.69 4.42 -10.93
N LEU A 18 -15.37 4.56 -9.63
CA LEU A 18 -15.04 5.83 -8.98
C LEU A 18 -13.59 6.27 -9.19
N VAL A 19 -12.75 5.41 -9.78
CA VAL A 19 -11.31 5.65 -10.00
C VAL A 19 -10.87 5.06 -11.33
N GLY A 20 -10.40 5.90 -12.26
CA GLY A 20 -10.02 5.50 -13.61
C GLY A 20 -8.52 5.30 -13.82
N THR A 21 -7.66 5.92 -13.00
CA THR A 21 -6.19 5.80 -13.12
C THR A 21 -5.49 5.53 -11.78
N TRP A 22 -4.26 4.99 -11.83
CA TRP A 22 -3.42 4.79 -10.64
C TRP A 22 -3.13 6.10 -9.89
N GLY A 23 -2.94 7.20 -10.62
CA GLY A 23 -2.77 8.53 -10.03
C GLY A 23 -4.01 9.00 -9.28
N GLU A 24 -5.21 8.75 -9.81
CA GLU A 24 -6.47 9.04 -9.12
C GLU A 24 -6.65 8.22 -7.86
N ILE A 25 -6.35 6.91 -7.92
CA ILE A 25 -6.41 6.02 -6.76
C ILE A 25 -5.49 6.53 -5.64
N ASP A 26 -4.25 6.92 -5.93
CA ASP A 26 -3.34 7.43 -4.90
C ASP A 26 -3.85 8.74 -4.28
N ARG A 27 -4.41 9.65 -5.09
CA ARG A 27 -4.98 10.92 -4.61
C ARG A 27 -6.17 10.67 -3.69
N GLN A 28 -7.10 9.82 -4.11
CA GLN A 28 -8.29 9.48 -3.31
C GLN A 28 -7.89 8.76 -2.02
N LEU A 29 -6.98 7.79 -2.09
CA LEU A 29 -6.51 7.07 -0.92
C LEU A 29 -5.87 8.01 0.10
N LYS A 30 -5.04 8.97 -0.34
CA LYS A 30 -4.46 10.01 0.52
C LYS A 30 -5.55 10.88 1.17
N ALA A 31 -6.55 11.31 0.40
CA ALA A 31 -7.64 12.14 0.91
C ALA A 31 -8.48 11.41 1.97
N VAL A 32 -8.89 10.17 1.67
CA VAL A 32 -9.69 9.33 2.56
C VAL A 32 -8.92 9.00 3.84
N VAL A 33 -7.67 8.55 3.74
CA VAL A 33 -6.86 8.24 4.92
C VAL A 33 -6.64 9.48 5.79
N ARG A 34 -6.37 10.64 5.18
CA ARG A 34 -6.22 11.90 5.92
C ARG A 34 -7.52 12.27 6.66
N LEU A 35 -8.66 12.12 6.00
CA LEU A 35 -9.98 12.38 6.58
C LEU A 35 -10.25 11.45 7.77
N LEU A 36 -10.11 10.13 7.54
CA LEU A 36 -10.38 9.12 8.56
C LEU A 36 -9.42 9.23 9.74
N LEU A 37 -8.13 9.44 9.53
CA LEU A 37 -7.18 9.65 10.64
C LEU A 37 -7.48 10.89 11.49
N THR A 38 -8.17 11.89 10.91
CA THR A 38 -8.53 13.12 11.62
C THR A 38 -9.87 12.98 12.34
N GLN A 39 -10.84 12.32 11.72
CA GLN A 39 -12.24 12.32 12.21
C GLN A 39 -12.68 11.00 12.81
N ARG A 40 -12.19 9.87 12.28
CA ARG A 40 -12.65 8.51 12.58
C ARG A 40 -11.50 7.48 12.54
N PRO A 41 -10.48 7.62 13.41
CA PRO A 41 -9.34 6.69 13.43
C PRO A 41 -9.76 5.25 13.82
N ASP A 42 -10.91 5.10 14.48
CA ASP A 42 -11.56 3.82 14.77
C ASP A 42 -11.92 3.05 13.49
N ILE A 43 -12.32 3.74 12.42
CA ILE A 43 -12.60 3.11 11.12
C ILE A 43 -11.31 2.60 10.49
N VAL A 44 -10.24 3.40 10.55
CA VAL A 44 -8.94 3.02 9.97
C VAL A 44 -8.41 1.74 10.60
N ARG A 45 -8.58 1.56 11.91
CA ARG A 45 -8.21 0.34 12.64
C ARG A 45 -8.80 -0.92 12.00
N LEU A 46 -10.05 -0.85 11.51
CA LEU A 46 -10.75 -2.01 10.94
C LEU A 46 -10.10 -2.55 9.67
N TYR A 47 -9.27 -1.75 8.98
CA TYR A 47 -8.57 -2.19 7.77
C TYR A 47 -7.38 -3.11 8.08
N PHE A 48 -6.90 -3.15 9.32
CA PHE A 48 -5.66 -3.83 9.70
C PHE A 48 -5.92 -5.02 10.63
N LEU A 49 -5.05 -6.02 10.57
CA LEU A 49 -4.99 -7.07 11.59
C LEU A 49 -4.64 -6.45 12.96
N PRO A 50 -5.13 -7.00 14.09
CA PRO A 50 -4.87 -6.43 15.41
C PRO A 50 -3.38 -6.23 15.71
N VAL A 51 -2.55 -7.22 15.41
CA VAL A 51 -1.08 -7.15 15.62
C VAL A 51 -0.43 -6.03 14.81
N VAL A 52 -0.87 -5.83 13.56
CA VAL A 52 -0.36 -4.76 12.68
C VAL A 52 -0.80 -3.39 13.20
N TRP A 53 -2.03 -3.28 13.69
CA TRP A 53 -2.52 -2.04 14.27
C TRP A 53 -1.74 -1.62 15.51
N GLU A 54 -1.42 -2.57 16.40
CA GLU A 54 -0.60 -2.29 17.58
C GLU A 54 0.78 -1.72 17.23
N GLU A 55 1.44 -2.29 16.22
CA GLU A 55 2.70 -1.75 15.70
C GLU A 55 2.54 -0.32 15.14
N ILE A 56 1.46 -0.05 14.41
CA ILE A 56 1.15 1.29 13.87
C ILE A 56 0.93 2.31 14.99
N ARG A 57 0.27 1.91 16.09
CA ARG A 57 0.02 2.78 17.24
C ARG A 57 1.29 3.14 18.02
N GLY A 58 2.33 2.30 17.95
CA GLY A 58 3.63 2.57 18.56
C GLY A 58 4.46 3.64 17.84
N LEU A 59 3.99 4.13 16.68
CA LEU A 59 4.71 5.11 15.87
C LEU A 59 4.25 6.55 16.18
N ASP A 60 5.10 7.52 15.82
CA ASP A 60 4.66 8.91 15.79
C ASP A 60 3.59 9.14 14.71
N ARG A 61 2.80 10.20 14.85
CA ARG A 61 1.67 10.51 13.96
C ARG A 61 2.04 10.52 12.47
N LYS A 62 3.22 11.07 12.12
CA LYS A 62 3.66 11.18 10.72
C LYS A 62 4.08 9.82 10.19
N GLN A 63 4.76 9.02 11.01
CA GLN A 63 5.15 7.65 10.69
C GLN A 63 3.93 6.75 10.53
N SER A 64 2.97 6.77 11.46
CA SER A 64 1.73 5.99 11.36
C SER A 64 0.99 6.28 10.06
N ALA A 65 0.80 7.57 9.71
CA ALA A 65 0.11 7.95 8.48
C ALA A 65 0.82 7.42 7.22
N ASN A 66 2.16 7.48 7.20
CA ASN A 66 2.95 6.95 6.08
C ASN A 66 2.85 5.43 5.97
N VAL A 67 2.91 4.72 7.10
CA VAL A 67 2.78 3.25 7.14
C VAL A 67 1.38 2.81 6.69
N ILE A 68 0.33 3.45 7.21
CA ILE A 68 -1.06 3.18 6.81
C ILE A 68 -1.23 3.36 5.30
N LEU A 69 -0.75 4.48 4.75
CA LEU A 69 -0.82 4.72 3.31
C LEU A 69 -0.04 3.69 2.49
N ALA A 70 1.17 3.34 2.94
CA ALA A 70 2.00 2.32 2.28
C ALA A 70 1.30 0.96 2.23
N LEU A 71 0.73 0.52 3.37
CA LEU A 71 0.01 -0.74 3.50
C LEU A 71 -1.28 -0.78 2.67
N LEU A 72 -2.04 0.33 2.64
CA LEU A 72 -3.25 0.41 1.84
C LEU A 72 -2.94 0.41 0.34
N ARG A 73 -1.87 1.08 -0.12
CA ARG A 73 -1.41 0.98 -1.53
C ARG A 73 -1.06 -0.46 -1.89
N ALA A 74 -0.32 -1.14 -1.02
CA ALA A 74 0.00 -2.55 -1.22
C ALA A 74 -1.25 -3.42 -1.30
N GLY A 75 -2.25 -3.14 -0.45
CA GLY A 75 -3.58 -3.76 -0.53
C GLY A 75 -4.24 -3.54 -1.88
N VAL A 76 -4.29 -2.29 -2.36
CA VAL A 76 -4.86 -1.96 -3.67
C VAL A 76 -4.20 -2.77 -4.79
N ILE A 77 -2.87 -2.85 -4.81
CA ILE A 77 -2.14 -3.62 -5.83
C ILE A 77 -2.50 -5.12 -5.75
N SER A 78 -2.54 -5.67 -4.53
CA SER A 78 -2.86 -7.07 -4.30
C SER A 78 -4.29 -7.40 -4.75
N GLU A 79 -5.27 -6.56 -4.39
CA GLU A 79 -6.68 -6.75 -4.75
C GLU A 79 -6.94 -6.51 -6.25
N ALA A 80 -6.11 -5.70 -6.91
CA ALA A 80 -6.11 -5.54 -8.36
C ALA A 80 -5.47 -6.73 -9.11
N GLY A 81 -5.00 -7.77 -8.40
CA GLY A 81 -4.39 -8.96 -9.00
C GLY A 81 -2.90 -8.83 -9.29
N ASN A 82 -2.20 -7.87 -8.67
CA ASN A 82 -0.78 -7.58 -8.91
C ASN A 82 -0.43 -7.37 -10.40
N PRO A 83 -1.10 -6.43 -11.09
CA PRO A 83 -0.89 -6.22 -12.52
C PRO A 83 0.56 -5.78 -12.82
N PRO A 84 1.13 -6.17 -13.97
CA PRO A 84 2.44 -5.66 -14.37
C PRO A 84 2.42 -4.14 -14.48
N VAL A 85 3.54 -3.49 -14.17
CA VAL A 85 3.67 -2.04 -14.31
C VAL A 85 3.66 -1.69 -15.80
N ALA A 86 2.74 -0.81 -16.20
CA ALA A 86 2.55 -0.42 -17.60
C ALA A 86 2.83 1.06 -17.86
N GLU A 87 2.73 1.91 -16.84
CA GLU A 87 2.87 3.36 -16.97
C GLU A 87 3.52 4.01 -15.74
N TRP A 88 3.95 5.27 -15.91
CA TRP A 88 4.66 6.02 -14.87
C TRP A 88 3.84 6.22 -13.60
N GLU A 89 2.54 6.55 -13.70
CA GLU A 89 1.70 6.74 -12.50
C GLU A 89 1.60 5.46 -11.66
N GLN A 90 1.52 4.30 -12.33
CA GLN A 90 1.55 2.99 -11.68
C GLN A 90 2.91 2.70 -11.06
N ALA A 91 4.02 2.95 -11.76
CA ALA A 91 5.37 2.77 -11.22
C ALA A 91 5.57 3.60 -9.94
N LEU A 92 5.13 4.86 -9.96
CA LEU A 92 5.17 5.75 -8.81
C LEU A 92 4.27 5.27 -7.66
N PHE A 93 3.10 4.72 -7.97
CA PHE A 93 2.20 4.09 -7.00
C PHE A 93 2.88 2.92 -6.29
N TYR A 94 3.50 2.02 -7.06
CA TYR A 94 4.22 0.84 -6.59
C TYR A 94 5.41 1.23 -5.69
N MET A 95 6.21 2.22 -6.10
CA MET A 95 7.29 2.74 -5.26
C MET A 95 6.82 3.31 -3.93
N ARG A 96 5.64 3.96 -3.92
CA ARG A 96 5.05 4.56 -2.70
C ARG A 96 4.49 3.54 -1.72
N THR A 97 4.43 2.26 -2.07
CA THR A 97 4.16 1.16 -1.12
C THR A 97 5.32 0.94 -0.17
N ARG A 98 6.55 1.29 -0.58
CA ARG A 98 7.80 0.98 0.13
C ARG A 98 7.99 -0.50 0.47
N MET A 99 7.29 -1.40 -0.24
CA MET A 99 7.48 -2.84 -0.12
C MET A 99 8.50 -3.29 -1.16
N PRO A 100 9.54 -4.05 -0.77
CA PRO A 100 10.61 -4.43 -1.68
C PRO A 100 10.12 -5.06 -2.99
N ARG A 101 9.13 -5.95 -2.92
CA ARG A 101 8.57 -6.61 -4.11
C ARG A 101 7.95 -5.63 -5.12
N TYR A 102 7.18 -4.65 -4.66
CA TYR A 102 6.53 -3.69 -5.56
C TYR A 102 7.50 -2.62 -6.05
N MET A 103 8.45 -2.22 -5.20
CA MET A 103 9.51 -1.30 -5.61
C MET A 103 10.36 -1.89 -6.73
N ALA A 104 10.77 -3.16 -6.60
CA ALA A 104 11.54 -3.85 -7.62
C ALA A 104 10.81 -3.91 -8.98
N LEU A 105 9.48 -4.11 -8.98
CA LEU A 105 8.69 -4.08 -10.22
C LEU A 105 8.66 -2.70 -10.88
N ALA A 106 8.58 -1.63 -10.08
CA ALA A 106 8.61 -0.26 -10.60
C ALA A 106 9.99 0.14 -11.11
N GLU A 107 11.05 -0.24 -10.39
CA GLU A 107 12.44 -0.04 -10.80
C GLU A 107 12.73 -0.76 -12.11
N ALA A 108 12.38 -2.04 -12.22
CA ALA A 108 12.54 -2.82 -13.45
C ALA A 108 11.80 -2.21 -14.65
N TRP A 109 10.59 -1.68 -14.44
CA TRP A 109 9.85 -0.99 -15.50
C TRP A 109 10.55 0.30 -15.95
N CYS A 110 11.07 1.10 -15.02
CA CYS A 110 11.81 2.33 -15.35
C CYS A 110 13.13 2.04 -16.07
N GLU A 111 13.84 0.97 -15.70
CA GLU A 111 15.04 0.52 -16.40
C GLU A 111 14.74 0.11 -17.84
N ALA A 112 13.60 -0.56 -18.06
CA ALA A 112 13.16 -0.97 -19.40
C ALA A 112 12.58 0.20 -20.23
N ASN A 113 12.06 1.25 -19.58
CA ASN A 113 11.38 2.38 -20.23
C ASN A 113 11.96 3.73 -19.77
N PRO A 114 13.25 4.02 -20.02
CA PRO A 114 13.91 5.21 -19.49
C PRO A 114 13.27 6.52 -19.96
N GLN A 115 12.71 6.55 -21.18
CA GLN A 115 12.01 7.72 -21.73
C GLN A 115 10.69 8.05 -21.02
N ASP A 116 10.05 7.05 -20.41
CA ASP A 116 8.75 7.21 -19.75
C ASP A 116 8.90 7.40 -18.23
N CYS A 117 10.11 7.17 -17.70
CA CYS A 117 10.45 7.39 -16.30
C CYS A 117 10.73 8.87 -16.03
N LEU A 118 9.66 9.65 -15.76
CA LEU A 118 9.73 11.12 -15.66
C LEU A 118 10.65 11.64 -14.55
N GLN A 119 10.95 10.84 -13.51
CA GLN A 119 11.85 11.20 -12.41
C GLN A 119 12.58 9.97 -11.86
N PRO A 120 13.80 10.12 -11.30
CA PRO A 120 14.47 9.03 -10.60
C PRO A 120 13.64 8.54 -9.41
N LEU A 121 13.30 7.25 -9.41
CA LEU A 121 12.60 6.59 -8.32
C LEU A 121 13.56 6.44 -7.12
N LYS A 122 13.54 7.40 -6.19
CA LYS A 122 14.32 7.30 -4.94
C LYS A 122 13.58 6.47 -3.90
N ALA A 123 14.08 5.28 -3.61
CA ALA A 123 13.66 4.48 -2.47
C ALA A 123 13.95 5.23 -1.15
N ALA A 124 12.90 5.47 -0.34
CA ALA A 124 13.08 5.82 1.06
C ALA A 124 13.25 4.54 1.90
N PRO A 125 14.03 4.53 2.99
CA PRO A 125 14.33 3.32 3.74
C PRO A 125 13.06 2.60 4.21
N SER A 126 13.01 1.29 3.95
CA SER A 126 11.85 0.40 4.05
C SER A 126 11.88 -0.53 5.29
N GLY A 127 12.91 -0.45 6.13
CA GLY A 127 13.22 -1.46 7.15
C GLY A 127 12.05 -1.87 8.06
N ARG A 128 11.17 -0.92 8.43
CA ARG A 128 10.02 -1.20 9.29
C ARG A 128 8.81 -1.79 8.56
N LEU A 129 8.61 -1.44 7.29
CA LEU A 129 7.55 -2.03 6.46
C LEU A 129 7.89 -3.46 6.05
N ALA A 130 9.16 -3.73 5.77
CA ALA A 130 9.65 -5.09 5.55
C ALA A 130 9.49 -5.99 6.80
N ALA A 131 9.55 -5.42 8.02
CA ALA A 131 9.26 -6.16 9.25
C ALA A 131 7.75 -6.45 9.40
N LEU A 132 6.89 -5.50 9.04
CA LEU A 132 5.43 -5.67 9.08
C LEU A 132 4.91 -6.70 8.05
N GLU A 133 5.57 -6.81 6.89
CA GLU A 133 5.26 -7.83 5.89
C GLU A 133 5.48 -9.24 6.45
N ARG A 134 6.60 -9.48 7.16
CA ARG A 134 6.92 -10.76 7.81
C ARG A 134 5.99 -11.12 8.97
N LEU A 135 5.50 -10.13 9.71
CA LEU A 135 4.52 -10.35 10.79
C LEU A 135 3.12 -10.74 10.26
N ALA A 136 2.90 -10.56 8.97
CA ALA A 136 1.62 -10.80 8.30
C ALA A 136 1.61 -12.06 7.44
N GLU A 137 2.77 -12.69 7.22
CA GLU A 137 2.85 -14.02 6.63
C GLU A 137 2.29 -15.02 7.65
N PRO A 138 1.31 -15.86 7.26
CA PRO A 138 0.93 -16.96 8.12
C PRO A 138 2.15 -17.84 8.35
N ASN A 139 2.46 -18.20 9.59
CA ASN A 139 3.42 -19.26 9.88
C ASN A 139 2.96 -20.51 9.11
N ASP A 140 3.70 -20.90 8.07
CA ASP A 140 3.47 -22.14 7.31
C ASP A 140 3.67 -23.42 8.17
N ASP A 141 4.01 -23.27 9.46
CA ASP A 141 4.11 -24.35 10.46
C ASP A 141 2.76 -24.84 11.02
N GLN A 142 1.64 -24.41 10.45
CA GLN A 142 0.30 -24.94 10.77
C GLN A 142 -0.48 -25.33 9.51
N ARG A 143 0.02 -26.30 8.76
CA ARG A 143 -0.82 -27.16 7.91
C ARG A 143 -0.89 -28.56 8.54
N PRO A 144 -2.08 -29.04 8.91
CA PRO A 144 -2.26 -30.43 9.33
C PRO A 144 -2.02 -31.41 8.18
#